data_AF-A0A5P1EBM9-F1
#
_entry.id   AF-A0A5P1EBM9-F1
#
_cell.length_a   1.000
_cell.length_b   1.000
_cell.length_c   1.000
_cell.angle_alpha   90.00
_cell.angle_beta   90.00
_cell.angle_gamma   90.00
#
_symmetry.space_group_name_H-M   'P 1'
#
loop_
_entity.id
_entity.type
_entity.pdbx_description
1 polymer ?
#
loop_
_entity_poly.entity_id
_entity_poly.type
_entity_poly.pdbx_seq_one_letter_code
_entity_poly.pdbx_strand_id
1 'polypeptide(L)'
;MTKPSALRSSARPPLVPPRNPDWSRAPRQKSREAFALRSLMAHNGVSAAVFTKDHLFDHVMSAIPHGIGRDEWLQELLGLLVAGFVKTDIDFQRRGEVSGTT
;
A
#
# COMPACT_ATOMS: atom_id res chain seq x y z
N MET A 1 -17.86 26.66 68.01
CA MET A 1 -17.04 27.06 66.84
C MET A 1 -16.61 25.81 66.11
N THR A 2 -17.37 25.42 65.09
CA THR A 2 -17.22 24.19 64.30
C THR A 2 -16.58 24.54 62.95
N LYS A 3 -15.42 23.96 62.63
CA LYS A 3 -14.81 24.05 61.30
C LYS A 3 -15.47 23.04 60.35
N PRO A 4 -15.80 23.39 59.10
CA PRO A 4 -16.31 22.43 58.13
C PRO A 4 -15.17 21.61 57.49
N SER A 5 -15.45 20.32 57.29
CA SER A 5 -14.61 19.34 56.57
C SER A 5 -14.51 19.68 55.09
N ALA A 6 -13.28 19.75 54.57
CA ALA A 6 -13.01 19.82 53.13
C ALA A 6 -12.77 18.40 52.58
N LEU A 7 -13.71 17.93 51.75
CA LEU A 7 -13.61 16.74 50.92
C LEU A 7 -12.44 16.91 49.93
N ARG A 8 -11.35 16.16 50.11
CA ARG A 8 -10.26 16.08 49.12
C ARG A 8 -10.58 14.97 48.12
N SER A 9 -11.22 15.34 47.01
CA SER A 9 -11.40 14.47 45.85
C SER A 9 -10.02 14.17 45.23
N SER A 10 -9.58 12.92 45.30
CA SER A 10 -8.36 12.42 44.67
C SER A 10 -8.62 12.21 43.16
N ALA A 11 -8.46 13.27 42.37
CA ALA A 11 -8.41 13.13 40.91
C ALA A 11 -7.08 12.43 40.52
N ARG A 12 -7.18 11.24 39.93
CA ARG A 12 -6.05 10.51 39.35
C ARG A 12 -5.58 11.24 38.08
N PRO A 13 -4.30 11.60 37.91
CA PRO A 13 -3.83 12.23 36.68
C PRO A 13 -3.90 11.26 35.49
N PRO A 14 -4.09 11.75 34.25
CA PRO A 14 -4.16 10.88 33.07
C PRO A 14 -2.83 10.19 32.80
N LEU A 15 -2.90 8.91 32.41
CA LEU A 15 -1.75 8.10 32.00
C LEU A 15 -1.15 8.68 30.71
N VAL A 16 -0.10 9.48 30.83
CA VAL A 16 0.76 9.81 29.70
C VAL A 16 1.66 8.58 29.46
N PRO A 17 1.56 7.88 28.31
CA PRO A 17 2.47 6.79 28.03
C PRO A 17 3.91 7.35 27.92
N PRO A 18 4.93 6.63 28.43
CA PRO A 18 6.30 7.10 28.34
C PRO A 18 6.72 7.24 26.87
N ARG A 19 7.38 8.36 26.56
CA ARG A 19 7.96 8.65 25.25
C ARG A 19 9.13 7.68 25.06
N ASN A 20 8.92 6.57 24.37
CA ASN A 20 9.95 5.58 24.09
C ASN A 20 10.96 6.16 23.07
N PRO A 21 12.23 6.40 23.43
CA PRO A 21 13.24 6.93 22.51
C PRO A 21 13.91 5.84 21.67
N ASP A 22 13.56 4.58 21.87
CA ASP A 22 14.08 3.47 21.08
C ASP A 22 13.11 3.11 19.96
N TRP A 23 13.36 3.67 18.76
CA TRP A 23 12.97 3.08 17.48
C TRP A 23 13.76 1.77 17.28
N SER A 24 13.54 0.80 18.18
CA SER A 24 14.15 -0.52 18.13
C SER A 24 13.99 -1.03 16.71
N ARG A 25 15.13 -1.11 16.03
CA ARG A 25 15.26 -1.47 14.62
C ARG A 25 14.41 -2.72 14.38
N ALA A 26 13.38 -2.59 13.55
CA ALA A 26 12.53 -3.70 13.16
C ALA A 26 13.43 -4.89 12.76
N PRO A 27 13.10 -6.13 13.17
CA PRO A 27 13.92 -7.29 12.83
C PRO A 27 14.18 -7.27 11.34
N ARG A 28 15.45 -7.49 10.91
CA ARG A 28 15.82 -7.55 9.49
C ARG A 28 14.95 -8.62 8.82
N GLN A 29 13.85 -8.18 8.21
CA GLN A 29 13.04 -9.04 7.37
C GLN A 29 13.94 -9.50 6.23
N LYS A 30 13.95 -10.81 5.97
CA LYS A 30 14.49 -11.36 4.72
C LYS A 30 13.93 -10.49 3.60
N SER A 31 14.79 -9.95 2.74
CA SER A 31 14.42 -8.98 1.71
C SER A 31 13.25 -9.51 0.89
N ARG A 32 12.05 -9.08 1.25
CA ARG A 32 10.83 -9.29 0.47
C ARG A 32 10.63 -7.99 -0.27
N GLU A 33 11.01 -8.00 -1.53
CA GLU A 33 10.65 -6.91 -2.43
C GLU A 33 9.19 -7.07 -2.75
N ALA A 34 8.40 -6.07 -2.37
CA ALA A 34 6.97 -6.05 -2.55
C ALA A 34 6.59 -4.69 -3.10
N PHE A 35 5.94 -4.69 -4.25
CA PHE A 35 5.28 -3.52 -4.81
C PHE A 35 3.79 -3.62 -4.49
N ALA A 36 3.19 -2.51 -4.06
CA ALA A 36 1.77 -2.45 -3.73
C ALA A 36 1.14 -1.19 -4.32
N LEU A 37 0.02 -1.37 -5.01
CA LEU A 37 -0.89 -0.28 -5.32
C LEU A 37 -1.90 -0.15 -4.19
N ARG A 38 -2.09 1.07 -3.71
CA ARG A 38 -2.90 1.34 -2.51
C ARG A 38 -4.39 1.50 -2.82
N SER A 39 -4.72 2.15 -3.94
CA SER A 39 -6.10 2.46 -4.32
C SER A 39 -6.18 2.54 -5.84
N LEU A 40 -7.15 1.85 -6.45
CA LEU A 40 -7.55 2.00 -7.84
C LEU A 40 -8.96 2.62 -7.85
N MET A 41 -9.12 3.78 -8.47
CA MET A 41 -10.38 4.51 -8.60
C MET A 41 -11.08 4.11 -9.89
N ALA A 42 -12.23 3.46 -9.76
CA ALA A 42 -13.03 3.07 -10.91
C ALA A 42 -13.91 4.24 -11.40
N HIS A 43 -14.04 4.38 -12.72
CA HIS A 43 -15.02 5.27 -13.34
C HIS A 43 -15.75 4.54 -14.48
N ASN A 44 -16.98 4.97 -14.80
CA ASN A 44 -17.85 4.34 -15.81
C ASN A 44 -18.09 2.83 -15.59
N GLY A 45 -18.07 2.39 -14.33
CA GLY A 45 -18.14 0.98 -13.93
C GLY A 45 -16.99 0.60 -13.00
N VAL A 46 -17.05 -0.59 -12.42
CA VAL A 46 -15.99 -1.14 -11.54
C VAL A 46 -15.11 -2.17 -12.25
N SER A 47 -15.50 -2.59 -13.44
CA SER A 47 -14.89 -3.73 -14.14
C SER A 47 -13.43 -3.49 -14.47
N ALA A 48 -13.06 -2.28 -14.89
CA ALA A 48 -11.67 -1.94 -15.14
C ALA A 48 -10.83 -2.01 -13.85
N ALA A 49 -11.36 -1.54 -12.70
CA ALA A 49 -10.63 -1.55 -11.44
C ALA A 49 -10.43 -2.97 -10.90
N VAL A 50 -11.44 -3.81 -11.03
CA VAL A 50 -11.35 -5.23 -10.69
C VAL A 50 -10.37 -5.94 -11.62
N PHE A 51 -10.44 -5.69 -12.92
CA PHE A 51 -9.54 -6.28 -13.91
C PHE A 51 -8.08 -5.88 -13.65
N THR A 52 -7.81 -4.60 -13.44
CA THR A 52 -6.46 -4.12 -13.10
C THR A 52 -5.95 -4.75 -11.80
N LYS A 53 -6.80 -4.87 -10.76
CA LYS A 53 -6.44 -5.54 -9.51
C LYS A 53 -6.02 -7.00 -9.72
N ASP A 54 -6.71 -7.71 -10.61
CA ASP A 54 -6.51 -9.16 -10.80
C ASP A 54 -5.37 -9.50 -11.77
N HIS A 55 -5.06 -8.62 -12.72
CA HIS A 55 -4.14 -8.93 -13.83
C HIS A 55 -2.83 -8.13 -13.83
N LEU A 56 -2.81 -6.95 -13.20
CA LEU A 56 -1.66 -6.05 -13.33
C LEU A 56 -0.36 -6.68 -12.81
N PHE A 57 -0.41 -7.38 -11.67
CA PHE A 57 0.78 -8.00 -11.10
C PHE A 57 1.41 -9.01 -12.06
N ASP A 58 0.59 -9.91 -12.61
CA ASP A 58 1.06 -10.93 -13.56
C ASP A 58 1.62 -10.29 -14.83
N HIS A 59 1.00 -9.21 -15.31
CA HIS A 59 1.49 -8.47 -16.46
C HIS A 59 2.83 -7.80 -16.20
N VAL A 60 3.02 -7.18 -15.03
CA VAL A 60 4.32 -6.62 -14.61
C VAL A 60 5.38 -7.72 -14.48
N MET A 61 5.06 -8.85 -13.85
CA MET A 61 5.99 -9.98 -13.73
C MET A 61 6.36 -10.55 -15.11
N SER A 62 5.42 -10.61 -16.05
CA SER A 62 5.67 -11.06 -17.43
C SER A 62 6.51 -10.09 -18.26
N ALA A 63 6.59 -8.82 -17.85
CA ALA A 63 7.40 -7.82 -18.52
C ALA A 63 8.87 -7.87 -18.11
N ILE A 64 9.21 -8.55 -17.01
CA ILE A 64 10.59 -8.66 -16.51
C ILE A 64 11.42 -9.49 -17.50
N PRO A 65 12.49 -8.93 -18.08
CA PRO A 65 13.40 -9.68 -18.93
C PRO A 65 13.99 -10.90 -18.22
N HIS A 66 14.10 -12.02 -18.93
CA HIS A 66 14.75 -13.20 -18.36
C HIS A 66 16.25 -12.97 -18.16
N GLY A 67 16.78 -13.46 -17.04
CA GLY A 67 18.23 -13.44 -16.77
C GLY A 67 18.77 -12.12 -16.23
N ILE A 68 17.92 -11.14 -15.92
CA ILE A 68 18.36 -9.93 -15.19
C ILE A 68 18.33 -10.15 -13.69
N GLY A 69 19.31 -9.57 -13.01
CA GLY A 69 19.39 -9.57 -11.57
C GLY A 69 18.40 -8.59 -10.96
N ARG A 70 18.36 -8.61 -9.63
CA ARG A 70 17.42 -7.88 -8.82
C ARG A 70 17.58 -6.36 -8.95
N ASP A 71 18.81 -5.90 -8.91
CA ASP A 71 19.11 -4.47 -8.89
C ASP A 71 18.84 -3.87 -10.27
N GLU A 72 19.05 -4.64 -11.34
CA GLU A 72 18.75 -4.26 -12.73
C GLU A 72 17.24 -4.07 -12.96
N TRP A 73 16.40 -5.02 -12.55
CA TRP A 73 14.95 -4.85 -12.73
C TRP A 73 14.38 -3.77 -11.79
N LEU A 74 14.99 -3.52 -10.63
CA LEU A 74 14.63 -2.41 -9.76
C LEU A 74 14.93 -1.05 -10.39
N GLN A 75 16.01 -0.91 -11.17
CA GLN A 75 16.25 0.30 -11.96
C GLN A 75 15.16 0.51 -13.01
N GLU A 76 14.67 -0.59 -13.59
CA GLU A 76 13.62 -0.58 -14.62
C GLU A 76 12.19 -0.68 -14.05
N LEU A 77 12.02 -0.60 -12.72
CA LEU A 77 10.75 -0.89 -12.04
C LEU A 77 9.59 -0.03 -12.57
N LEU A 78 9.83 1.27 -12.77
CA LEU A 78 8.81 2.17 -13.32
C LEU A 78 8.46 1.82 -14.77
N GLY A 79 9.45 1.42 -15.58
CA GLY A 79 9.24 0.99 -16.97
C GLY A 79 8.46 -0.32 -17.04
N LEU A 80 8.80 -1.29 -16.19
CA LEU A 80 8.07 -2.57 -16.05
C LEU A 80 6.63 -2.35 -15.59
N LEU A 81 6.42 -1.40 -14.67
CA LEU A 81 5.08 -1.01 -14.25
C LEU A 81 4.29 -0.42 -15.41
N VAL A 82 4.87 0.50 -16.19
CA VAL A 82 4.24 1.06 -17.39
C VAL A 82 3.91 -0.04 -18.39
N ALA A 83 4.84 -0.95 -18.68
CA ALA A 83 4.60 -2.07 -19.60
C ALA A 83 3.47 -2.98 -19.11
N GLY A 84 3.43 -3.26 -17.81
CA GLY A 84 2.35 -4.03 -17.18
C GLY A 84 1.00 -3.32 -17.29
N PHE A 85 0.94 -2.01 -17.05
CA PHE A 85 -0.29 -1.23 -17.20
C PHE A 85 -0.76 -1.18 -18.66
N VAL A 86 0.13 -0.93 -19.62
CA VAL A 86 -0.19 -0.90 -21.06
C VAL A 86 -0.77 -2.24 -21.51
N LYS A 87 -0.14 -3.35 -21.11
CA LYS A 87 -0.67 -4.69 -21.44
C LYS A 87 -2.03 -4.94 -20.80
N THR A 88 -2.20 -4.57 -19.52
CA THR A 88 -3.48 -4.68 -18.81
C THR A 88 -4.57 -3.87 -19.50
N ASP A 89 -4.26 -2.64 -19.91
CA ASP A 89 -5.20 -1.77 -20.62
C ASP A 89 -5.60 -2.36 -21.98
N ILE A 90 -4.65 -2.85 -22.78
CA ILE A 90 -4.92 -3.51 -24.07
C ILE A 90 -5.83 -4.74 -23.87
N ASP A 91 -5.52 -5.60 -22.91
CA ASP A 91 -6.31 -6.81 -22.67
C ASP A 91 -7.69 -6.50 -22.08
N PHE A 92 -7.83 -5.40 -21.34
CA PHE A 92 -9.13 -4.90 -20.89
C PHE A 92 -9.95 -4.35 -22.07
N GLN A 93 -9.36 -3.51 -22.93
CA GLN A 93 -10.02 -2.94 -24.10
C GLN A 93 -10.53 -4.01 -25.08
N ARG A 94 -9.81 -5.13 -25.22
CA ARG A 94 -10.25 -6.29 -26.01
C ARG A 94 -11.58 -6.90 -25.56
N ARG A 95 -12.02 -6.62 -24.32
CA ARG A 95 -13.33 -7.06 -23.79
C ARG A 95 -14.49 -6.19 -24.27
N GLY A 96 -14.21 -5.02 -24.87
CA GLY A 96 -15.23 -4.11 -25.38
C GLY A 96 -15.99 -3.33 -24.30
N GLU A 97 -15.45 -3.27 -23.07
CA GLU A 97 -16.05 -2.52 -21.96
C GLU A 97 -15.56 -1.06 -21.93
N VAL A 98 -16.39 -0.14 -21.42
CA VAL A 98 -16.13 1.31 -21.40
C VAL A 98 -15.83 1.87 -19.99
N SER A 99 -15.51 0.99 -19.03
CA SER A 99 -15.06 1.37 -17.68
C SER A 99 -13.58 1.78 -17.70
N GLY A 100 -13.14 2.60 -16.75
CA GLY A 100 -11.73 2.98 -16.61
C GLY A 100 -11.25 3.00 -15.16
N THR A 101 -9.93 3.14 -14.99
CA THR A 101 -9.25 3.15 -13.68
C THR A 101 -8.25 4.29 -13.53
N THR A 102 -8.06 4.78 -12.32
CA THR A 102 -6.96 5.69 -11.93
C THR A 102 -6.25 5.20 -10.68
#